data_AF-A0A921ERA8-F1
#
_entry.id   AF-A0A921ERA8-F1
#
_cell.length_a   1.000
_cell.length_b   1.000
_cell.length_c   1.000
_cell.angle_alpha   90.00
_cell.angle_beta   90.00
_cell.angle_gamma   90.00
#
_symmetry.space_group_name_H-M   'P 1'
#
loop_
_entity.id
_entity.type
_entity.pdbx_description
1 polymer ?
#
loop_
_entity_poly.entity_id
_entity_poly.type
_entity_poly.pdbx_seq_one_letter_code
_entity_poly.pdbx_strand_id
1 'polypeptide(L)' 'GSQFFITVGPTPHLNRRHTIFGEVKDDESKRVVDSIASTKVDRMDRPVEDVVINSVTLA' A
#
# COMPACT_ATOMS: atom_id res chain seq x y z
N GLY A 1 -8.34 -15.51 0.40
CA GLY A 1 -7.47 -14.58 -0.35
C GLY A 1 -6.37 -14.10 0.56
N SER A 2 -5.36 -13.41 0.01
CA SER A 2 -4.21 -12.89 0.77
C SER A 2 -3.76 -11.50 0.32
N GLN A 3 -4.30 -10.99 -0.79
CA GLN A 3 -3.97 -9.65 -1.28
C GLN A 3 -4.58 -8.58 -0.38
N PHE A 4 -3.83 -7.50 -0.19
CA PHE A 4 -4.25 -6.28 0.48
C PHE A 4 -3.66 -5.07 -0.26
N PHE A 5 -4.13 -3.88 0.09
CA PHE A 5 -3.62 -2.62 -0.43
C PHE A 5 -3.62 -1.55 0.66
N ILE A 6 -2.82 -0.50 0.46
CA ILE A 6 -2.78 0.68 1.31
C ILE A 6 -3.22 1.87 0.47
N THR A 7 -4.22 2.62 0.93
CA THR A 7 -4.68 3.82 0.25
C THR A 7 -3.73 4.99 0.52
N VAL A 8 -3.31 5.72 -0.53
CA VAL A 8 -2.50 6.95 -0.42
C VAL A 8 -3.32 8.23 -0.51
N GLY A 9 -4.65 8.12 -0.39
CA GLY A 9 -5.57 9.24 -0.40
C GLY A 9 -7.02 8.81 -0.17
N PRO A 10 -7.96 9.76 -0.02
CA PRO A 10 -9.37 9.46 0.20
C PRO A 10 -9.99 8.68 -0.97
N THR A 11 -10.57 7.50 -0.70
CA THR A 11 -11.15 6.60 -1.71
C THR A 11 -12.59 6.17 -1.36
N PRO A 12 -13.55 7.12 -1.25
CA PRO A 12 -14.90 6.85 -0.73
C PRO A 12 -15.70 5.82 -1.55
N HIS A 13 -15.35 5.63 -2.83
CA HIS A 13 -15.99 4.65 -3.71
C HIS A 13 -15.67 3.18 -3.33
N LEU A 14 -14.65 2.93 -2.50
CA LEU A 14 -14.29 1.59 -2.00
C LEU A 14 -15.05 1.18 -0.75
N ASN A 15 -15.74 2.12 -0.09
CA ASN A 15 -16.49 1.88 1.13
C ASN A 15 -17.51 0.75 0.95
N ARG A 16 -17.56 -0.17 1.93
CA ARG A 16 -18.42 -1.37 1.93
C ARG A 16 -18.16 -2.36 0.78
N ARG A 17 -17.12 -2.15 -0.04
CA ARG A 17 -16.65 -3.09 -1.06
C ARG A 17 -15.36 -3.80 -0.67
N HIS A 18 -14.54 -3.15 0.16
CA HIS A 18 -13.25 -3.66 0.65
C HIS A 18 -13.22 -3.54 2.18
N THR A 19 -12.84 -4.61 2.86
CA THR A 19 -12.75 -4.62 4.33
C THR A 19 -11.57 -3.77 4.78
N ILE A 20 -11.84 -2.75 5.59
CA ILE A 20 -10.81 -1.97 6.27
C ILE A 20 -10.42 -2.73 7.55
N PHE A 21 -9.14 -3.04 7.73
CA PHE A 21 -8.65 -3.86 8.86
C PHE A 21 -7.43 -3.26 9.58
N GLY A 22 -6.94 -2.09 9.17
CA GLY A 22 -5.80 -1.42 9.79
C GLY A 22 -5.47 -0.08 9.15
N GLU A 23 -4.51 0.62 9.74
CA GLU A 23 -3.98 1.90 9.26
C GLU A 23 -2.47 1.97 9.50
N VAL A 24 -1.78 2.80 8.71
CA VAL A 24 -0.34 3.08 8.90
C VAL A 24 -0.20 4.14 10.00
N LYS A 25 0.42 3.76 11.11
CA LYS A 25 0.37 4.55 12.35
C LYS A 25 1.30 5.76 12.35
N ASP A 26 2.59 5.54 12.10
CA ASP A 26 3.62 6.57 12.19
C ASP A 26 3.89 7.28 10.87
N ASP A 27 4.34 8.53 10.95
CA ASP A 27 4.56 9.38 9.78
C ASP A 27 5.79 8.95 8.96
N GLU A 28 6.74 8.26 9.57
CA GLU A 28 7.89 7.68 8.85
C GLU A 28 7.41 6.56 7.92
N SER A 29 6.59 5.64 8.41
CA SER A 29 5.97 4.58 7.62
C SER A 29 5.05 5.13 6.54
N LYS A 30 4.30 6.21 6.80
CA LYS A 30 3.51 6.89 5.76
C LYS A 30 4.40 7.42 4.63
N ARG A 31 5.54 8.04 4.95
CA ARG A 31 6.50 8.49 3.92
C ARG A 31 7.08 7.33 3.11
N VAL A 32 7.31 6.18 3.72
CA VAL A 32 7.72 4.97 2.99
C VAL A 32 6.63 4.54 2.01
N VAL A 33 5.36 4.52 2.43
CA VAL A 33 4.23 4.22 1.55
C VAL A 33 4.12 5.23 0.41
N ASP A 34 4.26 6.53 0.69
CA ASP A 34 4.22 7.58 -0.34
C ASP A 34 5.38 7.44 -1.35
N SER A 35 6.57 7.07 -0.87
CA SER A 35 7.74 6.78 -1.71
C SER A 35 7.46 5.59 -2.63
N ILE A 36 6.91 4.49 -2.10
CA ILE A 36 6.52 3.32 -2.90
C ILE A 36 5.47 3.69 -3.96
N ALA A 37 4.46 4.46 -3.58
CA ALA A 37 3.38 4.86 -4.47
C ALA A 37 3.81 5.79 -5.62
N SER A 38 4.97 6.45 -5.49
CA SER A 38 5.56 7.32 -6.51
C SER A 38 6.67 6.65 -7.33
N THR A 39 6.92 5.36 -7.12
CA THR A 39 7.89 4.59 -7.92
C THR A 39 7.49 4.54 -9.39
N LYS A 40 8.49 4.40 -10.27
CA LYS A 40 8.25 4.25 -11.71
C LYS A 40 7.56 2.91 -11.98
N VAL A 41 6.45 2.94 -12.71
CA VAL A 41 5.69 1.76 -13.12
C VAL A 41 5.76 1.52 -14.62
N ASP A 42 5.44 0.29 -15.03
CA ASP A 42 5.22 -0.08 -16.42
C ASP A 42 3.80 0.29 -16.89
N ARG A 43 3.39 -0.22 -18.06
CA ARG A 43 2.06 0.07 -18.64
C ARG A 43 0.89 -0.61 -17.92
N MET A 44 1.17 -1.52 -17.00
CA MET A 44 0.19 -2.32 -16.25
C MET A 44 0.23 -1.97 -14.75
N ASP A 45 0.76 -0.80 -14.40
CA ASP A 45 0.93 -0.30 -13.04
C ASP A 45 1.82 -1.19 -12.14
N ARG A 46 2.68 -2.04 -12.73
CA ARG A 46 3.69 -2.80 -11.98
C ARG A 46 4.96 -1.95 -11.81
N PRO A 47 5.54 -1.86 -10.61
CA PRO A 47 6.84 -1.22 -10.41
C PRO A 47 7.92 -1.80 -11.34
N VAL A 48 8.70 -0.92 -11.99
CA VAL A 48 9.82 -1.33 -12.86
C VAL A 48 10.92 -1.98 -12.04
N GLU A 49 11.14 -1.50 -10.83
CA GLU A 49 11.99 -2.11 -9.81
C GLU A 49 11.09 -2.79 -8.77
N ASP A 50 11.32 -4.07 -8.50
CA ASP A 50 10.45 -4.85 -7.61
C ASP A 50 10.49 -4.30 -6.17
N VAL A 51 9.31 -4.00 -5.62
CA VAL A 51 9.11 -3.63 -4.21
C VAL A 51 8.69 -4.88 -3.43
N VAL A 52 9.60 -5.42 -2.62
CA VAL A 52 9.45 -6.75 -2.00
C VAL A 52 9.22 -6.64 -0.49
N ILE A 53 8.20 -7.33 0.02
CA ILE A 53 8.00 -7.57 1.45
C ILE A 53 8.86 -8.77 1.85
N ASN A 54 9.96 -8.53 2.55
CA ASN A 54 10.91 -9.59 2.94
C ASN A 54 10.41 -10.39 4.16
N SER A 55 9.76 -9.73 5.11
CA SER A 55 9.23 -10.34 6.33
C SER A 55 8.14 -9.47 6.94
N VAL A 56 7.36 -10.07 7.85
CA VAL A 56 6.33 -9.38 8.63
C VAL A 56 6.51 -9.78 10.09
N THR A 57 6.58 -8.79 10.98
CA THR A 57 6.67 -8.99 12.44
C THR A 57 5.32 -8.68 13.07
N LEU A 58 4.85 -9.58 13.94
CA LEU A 58 3.65 -9.38 14.76
C LEU A 58 4.11 -9.17 16.21
N ALA A 59 3.48 -8.22 16.90
CA ALA A 59 3.74 -7.89 18.31
C ALA A 59 2.49 -8.13 19.16
#